data_AF-A0A0F9D5W2-F1
#
_entry.id   AF-A0A0F9D5W2-F1
#
_cell.length_a   1.000
_cell.length_b   1.000
_cell.length_c   1.000
_cell.angle_alpha   90.00
_cell.angle_beta   90.00
_cell.angle_gamma   90.00
#
_symmetry.space_group_name_H-M   'P 1'
#
loop_
_entity.id
_entity.type
_entity.pdbx_description
1 polymer ?
#
loop_
_entity_poly.entity_id
_entity_poly.type
_entity_poly.pdbx_seq_one_letter_code
_entity_poly.pdbx_strand_id
1 'polypeptide(L)'
;MAGFEWAGSLTNSAPIKMVLPVGETMYVGQMAQWDFGNGLVGTACGVQIADVASSTHENDLAIAGIVRGVYSADRTYDGTYYGDKCTYSATQSVIADTGFPQVEVVLAIPHSTLFKAPIFDAAFGTALTEQVVTAADSGGVSITAANDSVADIADNLGTAYCRSGANRGLYRCITTSTSGTVNVVTVPFPNGIVAGDVFVLASVKLGMGGLEIPATANCIDGNNTMGDYRNVVYHEINLEESGKEYAVFSFTATAVATAS
;
A
#
# COMPACT_ATOMS: atom_id res chain seq x y z
N MET A 1 -3.81 14.08 -1.09
CA MET A 1 -3.88 12.98 -2.08
C MET A 1 -4.99 12.06 -1.61
N ALA A 2 -5.81 11.49 -2.49
CA ALA A 2 -6.75 10.45 -2.07
C ALA A 2 -5.97 9.14 -1.80
N GLY A 3 -6.58 8.17 -1.10
CA GLY A 3 -5.95 6.87 -0.81
C GLY A 3 -5.78 5.99 -2.04
N PHE A 4 -6.10 4.69 -1.94
CA PHE A 4 -6.11 3.79 -3.08
C PHE A 4 -7.14 4.20 -4.14
N GLU A 5 -6.75 4.13 -5.40
CA GLU A 5 -7.56 4.49 -6.56
C GLU A 5 -7.56 3.38 -7.61
N TRP A 6 -8.65 3.29 -8.37
CA TRP A 6 -8.69 2.43 -9.54
C TRP A 6 -7.91 3.10 -10.68
N ALA A 7 -6.92 2.40 -11.21
CA ALA A 7 -6.02 2.92 -12.24
C ALA A 7 -6.24 2.30 -13.62
N GLY A 8 -7.14 1.31 -13.73
CA GLY A 8 -7.42 0.62 -14.99
C GLY A 8 -7.51 -0.89 -14.86
N SER A 9 -7.36 -1.57 -15.99
CA SER A 9 -7.18 -3.01 -16.06
C SER A 9 -6.18 -3.34 -17.16
N LEU A 10 -5.34 -4.35 -16.94
CA LEU A 10 -4.44 -4.89 -17.98
C LEU A 10 -5.22 -5.45 -19.19
N THR A 11 -6.49 -5.80 -19.00
CA THR A 11 -7.36 -6.31 -20.05
C THR A 11 -8.22 -5.23 -20.72
N ASN A 12 -8.04 -3.96 -20.34
CA ASN A 12 -8.91 -2.84 -20.73
C ASN A 12 -10.39 -3.04 -20.37
N SER A 13 -10.68 -3.92 -19.41
CA SER A 13 -12.03 -4.14 -18.90
C SER A 13 -12.48 -3.00 -17.99
N ALA A 14 -13.78 -2.70 -18.01
CA ALA A 14 -14.40 -1.81 -17.04
C ALA A 14 -14.27 -2.39 -15.61
N PRO A 15 -14.22 -1.54 -14.57
CA PRO A 15 -14.15 -2.02 -13.20
C PRO A 15 -15.43 -2.79 -12.84
N ILE A 16 -15.27 -3.96 -12.23
CA ILE A 16 -16.38 -4.67 -11.60
C ILE A 16 -16.64 -4.02 -10.23
N LYS A 17 -17.87 -3.58 -10.01
CA LYS A 17 -18.30 -2.89 -8.81
C LYS A 17 -19.33 -3.72 -8.06
N MET A 18 -19.26 -3.71 -6.74
CA MET A 18 -20.22 -4.39 -5.88
C MET A 18 -20.57 -3.50 -4.69
N VAL A 19 -21.85 -3.41 -4.36
CA VAL A 19 -22.30 -2.76 -3.13
C VAL A 19 -22.35 -3.82 -2.03
N LEU A 20 -21.56 -3.63 -0.98
CA LEU A 20 -21.36 -4.61 0.08
C LEU A 20 -21.65 -3.96 1.44
N PRO A 21 -22.24 -4.71 2.39
CA PRO A 21 -22.35 -4.23 3.77
C PRO A 21 -20.96 -4.13 4.40
N VAL A 22 -20.79 -3.16 5.30
CA VAL A 22 -19.54 -3.01 6.06
C VAL A 22 -19.61 -3.76 7.38
N GLY A 23 -18.53 -4.44 7.75
CA GLY A 23 -18.32 -5.02 9.08
C GLY A 23 -17.73 -4.02 10.09
N GLU A 24 -17.21 -2.90 9.60
CA GLU A 24 -16.61 -1.85 10.44
C GLU A 24 -16.70 -0.45 9.80
N THR A 25 -16.01 0.54 10.38
CA THR A 25 -15.99 1.89 9.81
C THR A 25 -15.03 1.94 8.62
N MET A 26 -15.53 2.29 7.43
CA MET A 26 -14.72 2.32 6.21
C MET A 26 -14.77 3.69 5.52
N TYR A 27 -13.69 4.01 4.81
CA TYR A 27 -13.49 5.28 4.10
C TYR A 27 -13.24 5.04 2.61
N VAL A 28 -13.68 5.97 1.76
CA VAL A 28 -13.30 5.99 0.34
C VAL A 28 -11.78 6.05 0.22
N GLY A 29 -11.21 5.18 -0.64
CA GLY A 29 -9.77 5.07 -0.83
C GLY A 29 -9.10 4.06 0.10
N GLN A 30 -9.84 3.28 0.89
CA GLN A 30 -9.29 2.16 1.64
C GLN A 30 -9.30 0.84 0.86
N MET A 31 -8.32 0.00 1.15
CA MET A 31 -8.34 -1.41 0.77
C MET A 31 -9.32 -2.17 1.65
N ALA A 32 -10.13 -3.02 1.01
CA ALA A 32 -11.16 -3.83 1.63
C ALA A 32 -10.80 -5.32 1.53
N GLN A 33 -11.08 -6.06 2.59
CA GLN A 33 -10.99 -7.52 2.64
C GLN A 33 -12.35 -8.15 2.92
N TRP A 34 -12.52 -9.39 2.49
CA TRP A 34 -13.74 -10.15 2.74
C TRP A 34 -13.86 -10.55 4.21
N ASP A 35 -15.01 -10.29 4.83
CA ASP A 35 -15.36 -10.86 6.13
C ASP A 35 -16.31 -12.04 5.92
N PHE A 36 -15.80 -13.26 6.13
CA PHE A 36 -16.57 -14.51 6.03
C PHE A 36 -17.27 -14.90 7.34
N GLY A 37 -17.45 -13.96 8.27
CA GLY A 37 -18.32 -14.11 9.43
C GLY A 37 -17.67 -14.77 10.63
N ASN A 38 -16.37 -14.55 10.86
CA ASN A 38 -15.61 -15.25 11.90
C ASN A 38 -15.04 -14.37 13.03
N GLY A 39 -15.50 -13.14 13.25
CA GLY A 39 -14.91 -12.33 14.32
C GLY A 39 -15.67 -11.12 14.87
N LEU A 40 -16.39 -10.35 14.05
CA LEU A 40 -16.97 -9.08 14.52
C LEU A 40 -18.49 -9.03 14.29
N VAL A 41 -19.20 -9.73 15.17
CA VAL A 41 -20.61 -9.50 15.55
C VAL A 41 -21.62 -9.34 14.40
N GLY A 42 -22.28 -10.46 14.05
CA GLY A 42 -23.63 -10.43 13.48
C GLY A 42 -23.79 -10.85 12.01
N THR A 43 -23.42 -12.09 11.65
CA THR A 43 -24.10 -12.91 10.61
C THR A 43 -24.49 -12.27 9.27
N ALA A 44 -23.75 -11.29 8.75
CA ALA A 44 -23.93 -10.80 7.38
C ALA A 44 -22.58 -10.64 6.70
N CYS A 45 -22.30 -11.53 5.75
CA CYS A 45 -21.14 -11.51 4.88
C CYS A 45 -21.00 -10.13 4.21
N GLY A 46 -19.85 -9.49 4.36
CA GLY A 46 -19.61 -8.14 3.87
C GLY A 46 -18.14 -7.88 3.58
N VAL A 47 -17.69 -6.68 3.93
CA VAL A 47 -16.28 -6.29 3.83
C VAL A 47 -15.85 -5.52 5.07
N GLN A 48 -14.57 -5.61 5.36
CA GLN A 48 -13.90 -4.83 6.39
C GLN A 48 -12.61 -4.22 5.83
N ILE A 49 -11.96 -3.32 6.56
CA ILE A 49 -10.66 -2.74 6.21
C ILE A 49 -9.64 -3.88 6.13
N ALA A 50 -8.83 -3.87 5.07
CA ALA A 50 -7.67 -4.74 4.97
C ALA A 50 -6.51 -4.15 5.78
N ASP A 51 -6.60 -4.23 7.11
CA ASP A 51 -5.59 -3.72 8.02
C ASP A 51 -4.73 -4.86 8.63
N VAL A 52 -3.59 -4.49 9.22
CA VAL A 52 -2.84 -5.40 10.08
C VAL A 52 -3.61 -5.49 11.39
N ALA A 53 -4.52 -6.44 11.48
CA ALA A 53 -5.29 -6.55 12.70
C ALA A 53 -4.43 -7.11 13.83
N SER A 54 -4.73 -6.63 15.02
CA SER A 54 -4.21 -7.13 16.30
C SER A 54 -4.52 -8.60 16.61
N SER A 55 -5.08 -9.37 15.66
CA SER A 55 -5.53 -10.75 15.85
C SER A 55 -5.01 -11.66 14.72
N THR A 56 -4.63 -12.88 15.08
CA THR A 56 -4.03 -13.90 14.19
C THR A 56 -4.92 -14.36 13.01
N HIS A 57 -6.13 -13.85 12.85
CA HIS A 57 -7.10 -14.35 11.87
C HIS A 57 -7.42 -13.37 10.73
N GLU A 58 -7.04 -12.11 10.83
CA GLU A 58 -7.37 -11.10 9.80
C GLU A 58 -6.26 -10.98 8.74
N ASN A 59 -5.03 -11.40 9.09
CA ASN A 59 -3.94 -11.55 8.13
C ASN A 59 -4.19 -12.65 7.09
N ASP A 60 -5.22 -13.49 7.23
CA ASP A 60 -5.55 -14.58 6.28
C ASP A 60 -6.73 -14.25 5.35
N LEU A 61 -7.35 -13.07 5.50
CA LEU A 61 -8.52 -12.72 4.70
C LEU A 61 -8.13 -12.22 3.30
N ALA A 62 -8.91 -12.69 2.33
CA ALA A 62 -8.73 -12.35 0.94
C ALA A 62 -9.08 -10.89 0.67
N ILE A 63 -8.26 -10.23 -0.15
CA ILE A 63 -8.53 -8.86 -0.60
C ILE A 63 -9.76 -8.85 -1.52
N ALA A 64 -10.76 -8.06 -1.14
CA ALA A 64 -11.96 -7.84 -1.94
C ALA A 64 -11.71 -6.79 -3.03
N GLY A 65 -11.05 -5.69 -2.69
CA GLY A 65 -10.83 -4.57 -3.62
C GLY A 65 -10.69 -3.23 -2.90
N ILE A 66 -11.05 -2.13 -3.56
CA ILE A 66 -10.96 -0.78 -2.98
C ILE A 66 -12.34 -0.14 -2.79
N VAL A 67 -12.50 0.63 -1.73
CA VAL A 67 -13.72 1.40 -1.48
C VAL A 67 -13.74 2.65 -2.36
N ARG A 68 -14.81 2.81 -3.16
CA ARG A 68 -15.00 3.94 -4.08
C ARG A 68 -16.23 4.78 -3.79
N GLY A 69 -17.15 4.28 -2.98
CA GLY A 69 -18.34 4.99 -2.58
C GLY A 69 -18.85 4.52 -1.24
N VAL A 70 -19.55 5.41 -0.56
CA VAL A 70 -20.25 5.15 0.70
C VAL A 70 -21.75 5.40 0.50
N TYR A 71 -22.55 4.44 0.91
CA TYR A 71 -24.01 4.53 0.99
C TYR A 71 -24.43 4.43 2.45
N SER A 72 -24.58 5.59 3.08
CA SER A 72 -25.08 5.70 4.45
C SER A 72 -25.85 7.02 4.61
N ALA A 73 -26.89 7.01 5.44
CA ALA A 73 -27.63 8.21 5.81
C ALA A 73 -26.74 9.20 6.61
N ASP A 74 -25.73 8.69 7.32
CA ASP A 74 -24.82 9.46 8.18
C ASP A 74 -23.46 9.72 7.53
N ARG A 75 -23.40 9.82 6.19
CA ARG A 75 -22.15 10.05 5.46
C ARG A 75 -21.51 11.37 5.86
N THR A 76 -20.31 11.31 6.41
CA THR A 76 -19.48 12.48 6.71
C THR A 76 -18.11 12.35 6.08
N TYR A 77 -17.49 13.48 5.74
CA TYR A 77 -16.10 13.52 5.31
C TYR A 77 -15.15 13.45 6.51
N ASP A 78 -14.12 12.63 6.40
CA ASP A 78 -13.05 12.55 7.40
C ASP A 78 -11.79 13.26 6.88
N GLY A 79 -11.34 14.28 7.62
CA GLY A 79 -10.16 15.08 7.25
C GLY A 79 -8.83 14.37 7.49
N THR A 80 -8.80 13.33 8.33
CA THR A 80 -7.59 12.54 8.61
C THR A 80 -7.38 11.49 7.52
N TYR A 81 -8.45 10.84 7.08
CA TYR A 81 -8.40 9.80 6.05
C TYR A 81 -8.72 10.30 4.63
N TYR A 82 -9.07 11.58 4.51
CA TYR A 82 -9.39 12.29 3.27
C TYR A 82 -10.46 11.58 2.41
N GLY A 83 -11.48 11.02 3.05
CA GLY A 83 -12.52 10.24 2.39
C GLY A 83 -13.88 10.37 3.05
N ASP A 84 -14.93 10.14 2.28
CA ASP A 84 -16.27 9.92 2.81
C ASP A 84 -16.26 8.64 3.65
N LYS A 85 -16.89 8.68 4.83
CA LYS A 85 -16.91 7.57 5.78
C LYS A 85 -18.29 6.96 6.00
N CYS A 86 -18.28 5.67 6.27
CA CYS A 86 -19.43 4.84 6.59
C CYS A 86 -19.18 4.15 7.93
N THR A 87 -19.96 4.42 8.98
CA THR A 87 -19.75 3.82 10.31
C THR A 87 -20.63 2.58 10.49
N TYR A 88 -20.04 1.49 10.97
CA TYR A 88 -20.78 0.30 11.39
C TYR A 88 -21.71 0.58 12.57
N SER A 89 -22.89 -0.05 12.59
CA SER A 89 -23.83 0.00 13.71
C SER A 89 -24.17 -1.42 14.17
N ALA A 90 -24.06 -1.69 15.47
CA ALA A 90 -24.31 -3.01 16.08
C ALA A 90 -25.81 -3.35 16.26
N THR A 91 -26.72 -2.41 16.00
CA THR A 91 -28.17 -2.55 16.26
C THR A 91 -28.94 -3.14 15.06
N GLN A 92 -28.33 -4.09 14.34
CA GLN A 92 -28.77 -4.50 13.01
C GLN A 92 -30.06 -5.33 13.03
N SER A 93 -31.10 -4.84 12.36
CA SER A 93 -32.37 -5.54 12.14
C SER A 93 -32.54 -5.78 10.64
N VAL A 94 -32.80 -7.04 10.27
CA VAL A 94 -33.19 -7.66 8.98
C VAL A 94 -33.08 -6.79 7.71
N ILE A 95 -32.35 -7.33 6.73
CA ILE A 95 -32.15 -6.83 5.35
C ILE A 95 -33.47 -6.33 4.73
N ALA A 96 -33.77 -5.03 4.80
CA ALA A 96 -34.83 -4.39 4.02
C ALA A 96 -34.61 -2.87 3.85
N ASP A 97 -34.47 -2.47 2.58
CA ASP A 97 -34.81 -1.19 1.90
C ASP A 97 -34.46 0.21 2.46
N THR A 98 -33.99 0.43 3.70
CA THR A 98 -33.71 1.82 4.16
C THR A 98 -32.54 2.08 5.14
N GLY A 99 -31.61 1.16 5.46
CA GLY A 99 -30.70 1.50 6.58
C GLY A 99 -29.48 0.67 6.91
N PHE A 100 -28.81 0.03 5.95
CA PHE A 100 -27.49 -0.59 6.21
C PHE A 100 -26.37 0.29 5.71
N PRO A 101 -25.33 0.57 6.53
CA PRO A 101 -24.12 1.21 6.05
C PRO A 101 -23.45 0.27 5.01
N GLN A 102 -23.30 0.76 3.78
CA GLN A 102 -22.75 0.00 2.66
C GLN A 102 -21.66 0.78 1.95
N VAL A 103 -20.79 0.05 1.25
CA VAL A 103 -19.74 0.62 0.41
C VAL A 103 -19.80 0.06 -1.01
N GLU A 104 -19.54 0.90 -2.01
CA GLU A 104 -19.18 0.44 -3.36
C GLU A 104 -17.71 0.02 -3.34
N VAL A 105 -17.45 -1.26 -3.58
CA VAL A 105 -16.11 -1.82 -3.75
C VAL A 105 -15.85 -2.05 -5.23
N VAL A 106 -14.73 -1.55 -5.74
CA VAL A 106 -14.18 -2.00 -7.02
C VAL A 106 -13.36 -3.26 -6.77
N LEU A 107 -13.82 -4.38 -7.32
CA LEU A 107 -13.25 -5.69 -7.03
C LEU A 107 -11.84 -5.85 -7.58
N ALA A 108 -10.97 -6.46 -6.78
CA ALA A 108 -9.68 -6.94 -7.22
C ALA A 108 -9.88 -8.21 -8.07
N ILE A 109 -9.55 -8.13 -9.35
CA ILE A 109 -9.43 -9.29 -10.22
C ILE A 109 -7.94 -9.65 -10.27
N PRO A 110 -7.55 -10.89 -9.88
CA PRO A 110 -6.16 -11.31 -9.89
C PRO A 110 -5.48 -11.01 -11.22
N HIS A 111 -4.28 -10.42 -11.14
CA HIS A 111 -3.43 -10.08 -12.28
C HIS A 111 -4.13 -9.23 -13.36
N SER A 112 -5.20 -8.49 -13.01
CA SER A 112 -5.97 -7.72 -13.99
C SER A 112 -6.33 -6.33 -13.49
N THR A 113 -6.95 -6.20 -12.31
CA THR A 113 -7.33 -4.89 -11.78
C THR A 113 -6.07 -4.12 -11.37
N LEU A 114 -5.92 -2.91 -11.89
CA LEU A 114 -4.82 -2.01 -11.53
C LEU A 114 -5.30 -1.02 -10.46
N PHE A 115 -4.51 -0.93 -9.40
CA PHE A 115 -4.69 0.02 -8.32
C PHE A 115 -3.51 0.99 -8.32
N LYS A 116 -3.79 2.27 -8.07
CA LYS A 116 -2.79 3.30 -7.81
C LYS A 116 -2.88 3.69 -6.34
N ALA A 117 -1.74 3.82 -5.67
CA ALA A 117 -1.72 4.22 -4.27
C ALA A 117 -0.55 5.15 -3.98
N PRO A 118 -0.73 6.15 -3.11
CA PRO A 118 0.38 6.93 -2.58
C PRO A 118 1.30 6.05 -1.72
N ILE A 119 2.59 6.35 -1.73
CA ILE A 119 3.58 5.73 -0.85
C ILE A 119 3.96 6.75 0.22
N PHE A 120 3.84 6.39 1.48
CA PHE A 120 4.17 7.24 2.62
C PHE A 120 5.08 6.55 3.63
N ASP A 121 5.68 7.33 4.52
CA ASP A 121 6.53 6.86 5.61
C ASP A 121 5.68 6.64 6.87
N ALA A 122 5.31 5.38 7.13
CA ALA A 122 4.51 4.88 8.27
C ALA A 122 3.09 5.45 8.43
N ALA A 123 2.83 6.70 8.04
CA ALA A 123 1.58 7.40 8.24
C ALA A 123 1.15 8.16 6.98
N PHE A 124 -0.16 8.17 6.74
CA PHE A 124 -0.75 8.84 5.59
C PHE A 124 -0.41 10.34 5.56
N GLY A 125 0.12 10.80 4.42
CA GLY A 125 0.52 12.19 4.20
C GLY A 125 1.95 12.53 4.61
N THR A 126 2.67 11.60 5.26
CA THR A 126 4.09 11.78 5.58
C THR A 126 4.94 11.32 4.39
N ALA A 127 5.64 12.25 3.75
CA ALA A 127 6.52 11.95 2.62
C ALA A 127 7.65 10.99 3.03
N LEU A 128 8.17 10.23 2.06
CA LEU A 128 9.31 9.35 2.28
C LEU A 128 10.55 10.13 2.70
N THR A 129 11.28 9.57 3.67
CA THR A 129 12.51 10.17 4.19
C THR A 129 13.61 10.17 3.13
N GLU A 130 14.20 11.35 2.88
CA GLU A 130 15.36 11.49 2.03
C GLU A 130 16.65 11.04 2.75
N GLN A 131 17.41 10.21 2.05
CA GLN A 131 18.70 9.67 2.48
C GLN A 131 19.81 10.48 1.85
N VAL A 132 20.36 11.43 2.61
CA VAL A 132 21.55 12.18 2.21
C VAL A 132 22.78 11.32 2.46
N VAL A 133 23.50 11.00 1.39
CA VAL A 133 24.69 10.16 1.47
C VAL A 133 25.79 10.87 2.26
N THR A 134 26.36 10.17 3.23
CA THR A 134 27.44 10.67 4.10
C THR A 134 28.80 10.07 3.78
N ALA A 135 28.85 8.89 3.15
CA ALA A 135 30.09 8.26 2.70
C ALA A 135 30.03 7.93 1.21
N ALA A 136 31.06 8.35 0.48
CA ALA A 136 31.17 8.06 -0.95
C ALA A 136 31.45 6.57 -1.19
N ASP A 137 30.91 6.04 -2.28
CA ASP A 137 31.20 4.71 -2.79
C ASP A 137 31.50 4.76 -4.29
N SER A 138 32.78 4.63 -4.64
CA SER A 138 33.24 4.58 -6.03
C SER A 138 32.66 3.40 -6.82
N GLY A 139 32.24 2.33 -6.13
CA GLY A 139 31.63 1.17 -6.74
C GLY A 139 30.16 1.37 -7.10
N GLY A 140 29.49 2.38 -6.55
CA GLY A 140 28.07 2.65 -6.80
C GLY A 140 27.13 1.56 -6.25
N VAL A 141 27.53 0.88 -5.17
CA VAL A 141 26.85 -0.28 -4.59
C VAL A 141 26.19 0.04 -3.26
N SER A 142 26.79 0.93 -2.47
CA SER A 142 26.40 1.21 -1.10
C SER A 142 25.86 2.63 -0.95
N ILE A 143 24.62 2.75 -0.53
CA ILE A 143 23.99 4.01 -0.14
C ILE A 143 24.16 4.12 1.38
N THR A 144 25.17 4.89 1.80
CA THR A 144 25.47 5.11 3.22
C THR A 144 24.96 6.48 3.64
N ALA A 145 23.99 6.54 4.55
CA ALA A 145 23.39 7.75 5.07
C ALA A 145 23.34 7.72 6.61
N ALA A 146 23.27 8.90 7.24
CA ALA A 146 23.26 9.01 8.70
C ALA A 146 21.84 8.98 9.32
N ASN A 147 20.78 8.91 8.50
CA ASN A 147 19.41 8.89 9.00
C ASN A 147 19.04 7.48 9.47
N ASP A 148 18.72 7.36 10.75
CA ASP A 148 18.19 6.17 11.40
C ASP A 148 16.68 5.96 11.15
N SER A 149 16.03 6.91 10.47
CA SER A 149 14.58 6.94 10.32
C SER A 149 14.05 6.01 9.23
N VAL A 150 14.91 5.45 8.38
CA VAL A 150 14.51 4.38 7.46
C VAL A 150 14.68 3.05 8.20
N ALA A 151 13.58 2.58 8.79
CA ALA A 151 13.55 1.29 9.46
C ALA A 151 13.55 0.20 8.40
N ASP A 152 14.60 -0.62 8.39
CA ASP A 152 14.75 -1.89 7.65
C ASP A 152 13.88 -2.03 6.38
N ILE A 153 14.29 -1.35 5.30
CA ILE A 153 13.69 -1.57 3.99
C ILE A 153 13.76 -3.05 3.63
N ALA A 154 12.65 -3.59 3.14
CA ALA A 154 12.53 -5.00 2.86
C ALA A 154 13.55 -5.48 1.81
N ASP A 155 14.44 -6.39 2.23
CA ASP A 155 15.46 -6.97 1.38
C ASP A 155 14.85 -7.65 0.15
N ASN A 156 15.39 -7.34 -1.03
CA ASN A 156 14.94 -7.85 -2.33
C ASN A 156 13.51 -7.48 -2.71
N LEU A 157 12.84 -6.64 -1.92
CA LEU A 157 11.49 -6.13 -2.12
C LEU A 157 11.44 -4.59 -2.09
N GLY A 158 12.55 -3.94 -1.74
CA GLY A 158 12.71 -2.49 -1.77
C GLY A 158 13.41 -1.96 -3.03
N THR A 159 13.16 -0.68 -3.28
CA THR A 159 13.75 0.09 -4.38
C THR A 159 14.40 1.36 -3.83
N ALA A 160 15.61 1.64 -4.29
CA ALA A 160 16.30 2.89 -4.15
C ALA A 160 16.15 3.73 -5.42
N TYR A 161 15.85 5.02 -5.26
CA TYR A 161 15.84 6.01 -6.34
C TYR A 161 16.76 7.18 -6.01
N CYS A 162 17.58 7.57 -6.98
CA CYS A 162 18.50 8.69 -6.84
C CYS A 162 17.83 10.01 -7.29
N ARG A 163 17.62 10.95 -6.37
CA ARG A 163 16.99 12.26 -6.62
C ARG A 163 17.99 13.34 -7.04
N SER A 164 19.25 13.21 -6.68
CA SER A 164 20.29 14.20 -7.00
C SER A 164 21.61 13.55 -7.40
N GLY A 165 22.60 14.35 -7.82
CA GLY A 165 23.91 13.83 -8.20
C GLY A 165 23.98 13.23 -9.60
N ALA A 166 25.10 12.55 -9.88
CA ALA A 166 25.41 11.99 -11.21
C ALA A 166 24.52 10.80 -11.59
N ASN A 167 23.90 10.16 -10.59
CA ASN A 167 23.02 9.00 -10.77
C ASN A 167 21.53 9.37 -10.75
N ARG A 168 21.18 10.66 -10.74
CA ARG A 168 19.80 11.14 -10.69
C ARG A 168 18.91 10.48 -11.74
N GLY A 169 17.71 10.07 -11.34
CA GLY A 169 16.74 9.42 -12.24
C GLY A 169 16.85 7.90 -12.30
N LEU A 170 17.84 7.32 -11.62
CA LEU A 170 18.08 5.88 -11.67
C LEU A 170 17.48 5.16 -10.46
N TYR A 171 16.88 4.01 -10.76
CA TYR A 171 16.33 3.07 -9.79
C TYR A 171 17.26 1.86 -9.62
N ARG A 172 17.32 1.30 -8.41
CA ARG A 172 17.95 0.00 -8.11
C ARG A 172 17.16 -0.76 -7.07
N CYS A 173 17.15 -2.09 -7.18
CA CYS A 173 16.60 -2.94 -6.13
C CYS A 173 17.60 -3.05 -4.99
N ILE A 174 17.12 -2.83 -3.76
CA ILE A 174 17.88 -3.02 -2.53
C ILE A 174 17.91 -4.52 -2.26
N THR A 175 19.11 -5.07 -2.11
CA THR A 175 19.31 -6.51 -1.92
C THR A 175 19.77 -6.86 -0.51
N THR A 176 20.30 -5.88 0.22
CA THR A 176 20.67 -6.02 1.62
C THR A 176 20.57 -4.66 2.31
N SER A 177 19.77 -4.57 3.34
CA SER A 177 19.80 -3.52 4.35
C SER A 177 20.61 -4.04 5.53
N THR A 178 21.80 -3.47 5.74
CA THR A 178 22.73 -3.94 6.79
C THR A 178 22.54 -3.21 8.12
N SER A 179 21.71 -2.17 8.10
CA SER A 179 21.26 -1.30 9.18
C SER A 179 20.47 -0.16 8.53
N GLY A 180 19.66 0.60 9.27
CA GLY A 180 19.01 1.82 8.75
C GLY A 180 19.97 2.86 8.13
N THR A 181 21.28 2.68 8.28
CA THR A 181 22.33 3.56 7.76
C THR A 181 22.98 3.11 6.44
N VAL A 182 22.93 1.83 6.07
CA VAL A 182 23.61 1.31 4.86
C VAL A 182 22.71 0.36 4.09
N ASN A 183 22.34 0.79 2.89
CA ASN A 183 21.54 0.02 1.93
C ASN A 183 22.42 -0.38 0.74
N VAL A 184 22.38 -1.65 0.36
CA VAL A 184 23.23 -2.24 -0.68
C VAL A 184 22.39 -2.69 -1.86
N VAL A 185 22.91 -2.44 -3.06
CA VAL A 185 22.32 -2.90 -4.33
C VAL A 185 23.27 -3.87 -5.03
N THR A 186 22.74 -4.99 -5.54
CA THR A 186 23.58 -5.96 -6.27
C THR A 186 23.98 -5.46 -7.66
N VAL A 187 23.09 -4.72 -8.33
CA VAL A 187 23.40 -4.08 -9.61
C VAL A 187 23.85 -2.65 -9.34
N PRO A 188 25.13 -2.31 -9.59
CA PRO A 188 25.64 -0.99 -9.25
C PRO A 188 24.94 0.15 -10.00
N PHE A 189 24.97 1.34 -9.42
CA PHE A 189 24.74 2.57 -10.16
C PHE A 189 25.89 2.80 -11.17
N PRO A 190 25.64 3.43 -12.33
CA PRO A 190 26.65 3.57 -13.38
C PRO A 190 27.81 4.50 -13.00
N ASN A 191 27.56 5.47 -12.12
CA ASN A 191 28.58 6.36 -11.56
C ASN A 191 28.79 6.06 -10.08
N GLY A 192 29.97 6.39 -9.56
CA GLY A 192 30.20 6.37 -8.11
C GLY A 192 29.18 7.26 -7.38
N ILE A 193 28.77 6.80 -6.20
CA ILE A 193 27.91 7.57 -5.29
C ILE A 193 28.82 8.49 -4.47
N VAL A 194 28.47 9.76 -4.35
CA VAL A 194 29.27 10.73 -3.59
C VAL A 194 28.52 11.28 -2.39
N ALA A 195 29.24 11.76 -1.38
CA ALA A 195 28.63 12.42 -0.24
C ALA A 195 27.83 13.66 -0.70
N GLY A 196 26.60 13.79 -0.19
CA GLY A 196 25.65 14.82 -0.61
C GLY A 196 24.68 14.40 -1.72
N ASP A 197 24.90 13.26 -2.38
CA ASP A 197 23.85 12.66 -3.22
C ASP A 197 22.63 12.33 -2.35
N VAL A 198 21.44 12.47 -2.93
CA VAL A 198 20.16 12.26 -2.24
C VAL A 198 19.45 11.07 -2.85
N PHE A 199 19.12 10.11 -2.01
CA PHE A 199 18.33 8.94 -2.36
C PHE A 199 16.99 8.96 -1.61
N VAL A 200 16.01 8.27 -2.17
CA VAL A 200 14.80 7.88 -1.45
C VAL A 200 14.63 6.40 -1.62
N LEU A 201 14.22 5.73 -0.55
CA LEU A 201 14.07 4.28 -0.48
C LEU A 201 12.61 3.98 -0.18
N ALA A 202 12.08 2.91 -0.76
CA ALA A 202 10.73 2.45 -0.48
C ALA A 202 10.66 0.92 -0.58
N SER A 203 9.90 0.27 0.32
CA SER A 203 9.51 -1.14 0.28
C SER A 203 8.50 -1.42 -0.84
N VAL A 204 8.89 -1.13 -2.08
CA VAL A 204 8.19 -1.48 -3.31
C VAL A 204 9.21 -1.92 -4.33
N LYS A 205 8.84 -2.83 -5.24
CA LYS A 205 9.76 -3.34 -6.27
C LYS A 205 9.03 -3.59 -7.58
N LEU A 206 9.55 -3.04 -8.67
CA LEU A 206 8.99 -3.25 -9.99
C LEU A 206 8.93 -4.76 -10.33
N GLY A 207 7.80 -5.21 -10.86
CA GLY A 207 7.52 -6.63 -11.05
C GLY A 207 6.92 -7.27 -9.79
N MET A 208 7.24 -8.54 -9.56
CA MET A 208 6.68 -9.29 -8.43
C MET A 208 7.28 -8.82 -7.10
N GLY A 209 6.42 -8.48 -6.15
CA GLY A 209 6.80 -7.99 -4.84
C GLY A 209 5.71 -8.18 -3.79
N GLY A 210 5.99 -7.66 -2.59
CA GLY A 210 5.04 -7.63 -1.48
C GLY A 210 4.42 -6.25 -1.30
N LEU A 211 3.16 -6.24 -0.90
CA LEU A 211 2.46 -5.06 -0.41
C LEU A 211 2.03 -5.30 1.03
N GLU A 212 2.65 -4.59 1.95
CA GLU A 212 2.17 -4.47 3.31
C GLU A 212 1.18 -3.32 3.39
N ILE A 213 -0.01 -3.60 3.91
CA ILE A 213 -1.09 -2.62 4.00
C ILE A 213 -1.11 -2.12 5.45
N PRO A 214 -0.83 -0.84 5.71
CA PRO A 214 -0.79 -0.31 7.09
C PRO A 214 -2.17 -0.36 7.74
N ALA A 215 -2.22 -0.15 9.06
CA ALA A 215 -3.46 -0.19 9.84
C ALA A 215 -4.60 0.70 9.27
N THR A 216 -4.24 1.79 8.59
CA THR A 216 -5.20 2.73 7.99
C THR A 216 -5.69 2.30 6.61
N ALA A 217 -5.01 1.33 5.98
CA ALA A 217 -5.28 0.76 4.66
C ALA A 217 -5.57 1.76 3.53
N ASN A 218 -5.02 2.96 3.60
CA ASN A 218 -5.25 4.04 2.64
C ASN A 218 -3.99 4.45 1.86
N CYS A 219 -2.84 3.84 2.12
CA CYS A 219 -1.59 4.03 1.40
C CYS A 219 -0.73 2.77 1.41
N ILE A 220 0.37 2.82 0.68
CA ILE A 220 1.49 1.89 0.83
C ILE A 220 2.41 2.44 1.92
N ASP A 221 2.79 1.62 2.89
CA ASP A 221 3.89 1.96 3.78
C ASP A 221 5.22 1.66 3.09
N GLY A 222 5.96 2.72 2.76
CA GLY A 222 7.24 2.61 2.07
C GLY A 222 8.40 2.26 2.98
N ASN A 223 8.23 2.24 4.30
CA ASN A 223 9.34 2.09 5.25
C ASN A 223 9.21 0.84 6.14
N ASN A 224 8.44 -0.15 5.70
CA ASN A 224 8.15 -1.33 6.51
C ASN A 224 8.97 -2.57 6.09
N THR A 225 9.14 -3.48 7.04
CA THR A 225 9.98 -4.68 6.95
C THR A 225 9.37 -5.83 6.12
N MET A 226 8.15 -5.69 5.58
CA MET A 226 7.48 -6.72 4.78
C MET A 226 7.47 -8.09 5.48
N GLY A 227 7.09 -8.11 6.76
CA GLY A 227 6.90 -9.34 7.52
C GLY A 227 5.65 -10.10 7.09
N ASP A 228 4.52 -9.38 7.01
CA ASP A 228 3.21 -9.91 6.66
C ASP A 228 2.62 -9.13 5.46
N TYR A 229 2.96 -9.56 4.23
CA TYR A 229 2.58 -8.85 3.01
C TYR A 229 1.66 -9.64 2.08
N ARG A 230 0.95 -8.92 1.22
CA ARG A 230 0.16 -9.45 0.11
C ARG A 230 1.00 -9.50 -1.17
N ASN A 231 0.99 -10.62 -1.85
CA ASN A 231 1.69 -10.76 -3.14
C ASN A 231 1.03 -9.88 -4.22
N VAL A 232 1.83 -8.99 -4.81
CA VAL A 232 1.41 -8.07 -5.87
C VAL A 232 2.41 -8.08 -7.03
N VAL A 233 1.97 -7.52 -8.16
CA VAL A 233 2.83 -7.16 -9.28
C VAL A 233 2.77 -5.65 -9.44
N TYR A 234 3.89 -4.97 -9.21
CA TYR A 234 4.06 -3.54 -9.47
C TYR A 234 4.38 -3.31 -10.94
N HIS A 235 3.57 -2.47 -11.58
CA HIS A 235 3.70 -2.09 -13.00
C HIS A 235 4.37 -0.74 -13.16
N GLU A 236 4.22 0.14 -12.17
CA GLU A 236 4.83 1.46 -12.14
C GLU A 236 5.18 1.84 -10.71
N ILE A 237 6.31 2.49 -10.53
CA ILE A 237 6.74 3.09 -9.27
C ILE A 237 7.30 4.47 -9.61
N ASN A 238 6.85 5.49 -8.90
CA ASN A 238 7.35 6.84 -9.03
C ASN A 238 7.79 7.35 -7.65
N LEU A 239 9.09 7.62 -7.51
CA LEU A 239 9.71 8.16 -6.30
C LEU A 239 10.35 9.54 -6.53
N GLU A 240 9.99 10.22 -7.62
CA GLU A 240 10.74 11.37 -8.14
C GLU A 240 10.60 12.62 -7.28
N GLU A 241 9.39 12.86 -6.75
CA GLU A 241 9.05 14.08 -6.02
C GLU A 241 8.53 13.75 -4.61
N SER A 242 9.07 14.46 -3.61
CA SER A 242 8.70 14.30 -2.21
C SER A 242 7.22 14.62 -1.95
N GLY A 243 6.52 13.70 -1.29
CA GLY A 243 5.10 13.81 -0.96
C GLY A 243 4.15 13.53 -2.13
N LYS A 244 4.67 13.07 -3.27
CA LYS A 244 3.88 12.67 -4.46
C LYS A 244 4.23 11.28 -4.97
N GLU A 245 4.95 10.50 -4.17
CA GLU A 245 5.35 9.15 -4.49
C GLU A 245 4.13 8.23 -4.62
N TYR A 246 4.17 7.34 -5.60
CA TYR A 246 3.08 6.39 -5.82
C TYR A 246 3.57 5.11 -6.49
N ALA A 247 2.75 4.08 -6.41
CA ALA A 247 2.90 2.89 -7.22
C ALA A 247 1.57 2.50 -7.90
N VAL A 248 1.69 1.83 -9.04
CA VAL A 248 0.58 1.15 -9.72
C VAL A 248 0.83 -0.34 -9.69
N PHE A 249 -0.14 -1.12 -9.20
CA PHE A 249 0.03 -2.55 -8.99
C PHE A 249 -1.26 -3.34 -9.22
N SER A 250 -1.12 -4.65 -9.36
CA SER A 250 -2.24 -5.60 -9.36
C SER A 250 -1.99 -6.71 -8.36
N PHE A 251 -3.02 -7.17 -7.65
CA PHE A 251 -2.90 -8.32 -6.77
C PHE A 251 -2.73 -9.63 -7.52
N THR A 252 -1.99 -10.56 -6.92
CA THR A 252 -1.89 -11.94 -7.41
C THR A 252 -3.09 -12.78 -6.95
N ALA A 253 -3.24 -13.99 -7.51
CA ALA A 253 -4.31 -14.91 -7.09
C ALA A 253 -4.25 -15.23 -5.59
N THR A 254 -3.07 -15.38 -4.99
CA THR A 254 -2.93 -15.72 -3.57
C THR A 254 -3.39 -14.60 -2.63
N ALA A 255 -3.38 -13.35 -3.09
CA ALA A 255 -3.85 -12.22 -2.29
C ALA A 255 -5.37 -12.02 -2.34
N VAL A 256 -6.05 -12.57 -3.35
CA VAL A 256 -7.48 -12.36 -3.62
C VAL A 256 -8.31 -13.64 -3.45
N ALA A 257 -7.67 -14.81 -3.52
CA ALA A 257 -8.31 -16.07 -3.18
C ALA A 257 -8.33 -16.25 -1.66
N THR A 258 -9.44 -16.71 -1.11
CA THR A 258 -9.47 -17.22 0.26
C THR A 258 -8.54 -18.42 0.34
N ALA A 259 -7.67 -18.46 1.36
CA ALA A 259 -7.04 -19.72 1.73
C ALA A 259 -8.17 -20.74 1.97
N SER A 260 -8.15 -21.83 1.19
CA SER A 260 -9.07 -22.96 1.32
C SER A 260 -8.78 -23.77 2.57
#